data_AF-A0A961NHN9-F1
#
_entry.id   AF-A0A961NHN9-F1
#
_cell.length_a   1.000
_cell.length_b   1.000
_cell.length_c   1.000
_cell.angle_alpha   90.00
_cell.angle_beta   90.00
_cell.angle_gamma   90.00
#
_symmetry.space_group_name_H-M   'P 1'
#
loop_
_entity.id
_entity.type
_entity.pdbx_description
1 polymer ?
#
loop_
_entity_poly.entity_id
_entity_poly.type
_entity_poly.pdbx_seq_one_letter_code
_entity_poly.pdbx_strand_id
1 'polypeptide(L)'
;MYNWIYVDGNGNTYRLERQNDRIELIYEPVQPALSSSGVYSGGSSVIRTISRKAYDEAAAAMQRAIENTGAHCNQRTMGTGTLQWRTTGTSPTKQSEYNQILLSYDSQVKQKIEALLQKLIGESMPDSSPGKL
;
A
#
# COMPACT_ATOMS: atom_id res chain seq x y z
N MET A 1 3.28 -15.75 -0.77
CA MET A 1 3.30 -14.44 -1.45
C MET A 1 2.37 -13.48 -0.73
N TYR A 2 2.76 -12.22 -0.55
CA TYR A 2 1.91 -11.22 0.11
C TYR A 2 1.30 -10.29 -0.94
N ASN A 3 -0.02 -10.23 -0.96
CA ASN A 3 -0.75 -9.14 -1.61
C ASN A 3 -1.09 -8.14 -0.51
N TRP A 4 -0.68 -6.89 -0.72
CA TRP A 4 -0.85 -5.83 0.26
C TRP A 4 -1.92 -4.86 -0.22
N ILE A 5 -2.80 -4.47 0.68
CA ILE A 5 -3.73 -3.37 0.48
C ILE A 5 -3.51 -2.38 1.62
N TYR A 6 -3.29 -1.12 1.27
CA TYR A 6 -3.16 -0.03 2.21
C TYR A 6 -4.21 1.03 1.90
N VAL A 7 -4.96 1.47 2.91
CA VAL A 7 -5.90 2.59 2.82
C VAL A 7 -5.38 3.71 3.69
N ASP A 8 -5.12 4.87 3.11
CA ASP A 8 -4.59 6.02 3.86
C ASP A 8 -5.64 6.70 4.74
N GLY A 9 -5.20 7.70 5.51
CA GLY A 9 -6.09 8.47 6.39
C GLY A 9 -7.23 9.22 5.69
N ASN A 10 -7.14 9.42 4.37
CA ASN A 10 -8.14 10.08 3.54
C ASN A 10 -9.03 9.09 2.77
N GLY A 11 -8.78 7.78 2.91
CA GLY A 11 -9.54 6.74 2.22
C GLY A 11 -9.03 6.39 0.83
N ASN A 12 -7.87 6.90 0.40
CA ASN A 12 -7.27 6.47 -0.86
C ASN A 12 -6.67 5.07 -0.69
N THR A 13 -6.86 4.23 -1.70
CA THR A 13 -6.45 2.83 -1.65
C THR A 13 -5.21 2.60 -2.51
N TYR A 14 -4.27 1.84 -1.98
CA TYR A 14 -3.04 1.41 -2.63
C TYR A 14 -3.00 -0.11 -2.59
N ARG A 15 -2.78 -0.76 -3.74
CA ARG A 15 -2.58 -2.20 -3.83
C ARG A 15 -1.21 -2.51 -4.41
N LEU A 16 -0.45 -3.34 -3.70
CA LEU A 16 0.79 -3.89 -4.23
C LEU A 16 0.54 -5.35 -4.57
N GLU A 17 0.55 -5.61 -5.87
CA GLU A 17 0.32 -6.93 -6.44
C GLU A 17 1.61 -7.44 -7.08
N ARG A 18 1.94 -8.69 -6.78
CA ARG A 18 3.03 -9.39 -7.45
C ARG A 18 2.44 -10.51 -8.27
N GLN A 19 2.63 -10.47 -9.58
CA GLN A 19 2.18 -11.52 -10.50
C GLN A 19 3.40 -12.00 -11.29
N ASN A 20 3.89 -13.21 -10.95
CA ASN A 20 5.12 -13.78 -11.49
C ASN A 20 6.32 -12.82 -11.30
N ASP A 21 6.92 -12.36 -12.40
CA ASP A 21 8.06 -11.45 -12.44
C ASP A 21 7.66 -9.97 -12.48
N ARG A 22 6.35 -9.68 -12.56
CA ARG A 22 5.83 -8.32 -12.59
C ARG A 22 5.30 -7.92 -11.22
N ILE A 23 5.59 -6.68 -10.82
CA ILE A 23 5.07 -6.10 -9.60
C ILE A 23 4.37 -4.80 -9.97
N GLU A 24 3.12 -4.66 -9.55
CA GLU A 24 2.30 -3.48 -9.82
C GLU A 24 1.90 -2.79 -8.53
N LEU A 25 1.97 -1.46 -8.56
CA LEU A 25 1.29 -0.56 -7.64
C LEU A 25 0.04 -0.02 -8.33
N ILE A 26 -1.11 -0.25 -7.72
CA ILE A 26 -2.39 0.30 -8.15
C ILE A 26 -2.84 1.31 -7.09
N TYR A 27 -3.05 2.56 -7.49
CA TYR A 27 -3.60 3.62 -6.67
C TYR A 27 -5.01 3.96 -7.11
N GLU A 28 -5.94 3.94 -6.16
CA GLU A 28 -7.34 4.30 -6.33
C GLU A 28 -7.68 5.41 -5.34
N PRO A 29 -7.67 6.66 -5.79
CA PRO A 29 -8.07 7.77 -4.95
C PRO A 29 -9.56 7.72 -4.66
N VAL A 30 -9.95 8.18 -3.47
CA VAL A 30 -11.36 8.44 -3.21
C VAL A 30 -11.84 9.54 -4.15
N GLN A 31 -12.97 9.30 -4.81
CA GLN A 31 -13.58 10.27 -5.71
C GLN A 31 -14.47 11.24 -4.90
N PRO A 32 -14.68 12.48 -5.36
CA PRO A 32 -15.55 13.45 -4.68
C PRO A 32 -16.94 12.89 -4.35
N ALA A 33 -17.52 12.11 -5.27
CA ALA A 33 -18.81 11.44 -5.11
C ALA A 33 -18.87 10.43 -3.95
N LEU A 34 -17.71 9.94 -3.50
CA LEU A 34 -17.56 8.99 -2.39
C LEU A 34 -16.97 9.67 -1.15
N SER A 35 -16.67 10.96 -1.22
CA SER A 35 -16.15 11.75 -0.10
C SER A 35 -17.30 12.31 0.74
N SER A 36 -17.16 12.32 2.07
CA SER A 36 -18.19 12.87 2.96
C SER A 36 -18.41 14.37 2.78
N SER A 37 -17.42 15.09 2.22
CA SER A 37 -17.54 16.51 1.90
C SER A 37 -18.11 16.79 0.50
N GLY A 38 -18.17 15.77 -0.37
CA GLY A 38 -18.56 15.92 -1.78
C GLY A 38 -17.54 16.64 -2.67
N VAL A 39 -16.41 17.11 -2.10
CA VAL A 39 -15.46 18.01 -2.79
C VAL A 39 -14.04 17.43 -2.83
N TYR A 40 -13.68 16.53 -1.92
CA TYR A 40 -12.31 15.99 -1.88
C TYR A 40 -12.07 15.00 -3.02
N SER A 41 -10.97 15.21 -3.76
CA SER A 41 -10.44 14.25 -4.73
C SER A 41 -9.02 13.87 -4.31
N GLY A 42 -8.75 12.56 -4.20
CA GLY A 42 -7.38 12.06 -4.06
C GLY A 42 -6.56 12.15 -5.36
N GLY A 43 -7.15 12.63 -6.45
CA GLY A 43 -6.51 12.73 -7.77
C GLY A 43 -7.02 11.67 -8.76
N SER A 44 -6.16 11.26 -9.68
CA SER A 44 -6.47 10.24 -10.69
C SER A 44 -5.92 8.88 -10.28
N SER A 45 -6.61 7.81 -10.67
CA SER A 45 -6.12 6.45 -10.48
C SER A 45 -4.80 6.23 -11.24
N VAL A 46 -3.89 5.46 -10.64
CA VAL A 46 -2.57 5.17 -11.22
C VAL A 46 -2.32 3.67 -11.19
N ILE A 47 -1.84 3.10 -12.30
CA ILE A 47 -1.28 1.75 -12.35
C ILE A 47 0.17 1.88 -12.80
N ARG A 48 1.09 1.33 -12.01
CA ARG A 48 2.53 1.41 -12.27
C ARG A 48 3.17 0.06 -12.05
N THR A 49 3.97 -0.39 -13.01
CA THR A 49 4.95 -1.43 -12.75
C THR A 49 6.07 -0.83 -11.90
N ILE A 50 6.42 -1.46 -10.79
CA ILE A 50 7.50 -1.02 -9.89
C ILE A 50 8.62 -2.05 -9.84
N SER A 51 9.83 -1.58 -9.51
CA SER A 51 10.97 -2.48 -9.35
C SER A 51 10.80 -3.40 -8.12
N ARG A 52 11.49 -4.54 -8.14
CA ARG A 52 11.55 -5.45 -6.99
C ARG A 52 12.07 -4.75 -5.73
N LYS A 53 13.08 -3.89 -5.87
CA LYS A 53 13.65 -3.12 -4.76
C LYS A 53 12.62 -2.19 -4.12
N ALA A 54 11.84 -1.47 -4.93
CA ALA A 54 10.77 -0.60 -4.46
C ALA A 54 9.68 -1.37 -3.71
N TYR A 55 9.29 -2.53 -4.24
CA TYR A 55 8.35 -3.42 -3.56
C TYR A 55 8.88 -3.92 -2.21
N ASP A 56 10.13 -4.42 -2.18
CA ASP A 56 10.72 -4.97 -0.96
C ASP A 56 10.84 -3.88 0.13
N GLU A 57 11.13 -2.62 -0.25
CA GLU A 57 11.15 -1.47 0.67
C GLU A 57 9.77 -1.17 1.25
N ALA A 58 8.73 -1.12 0.41
CA ALA A 58 7.36 -0.90 0.85
C ALA A 58 6.85 -2.06 1.73
N ALA A 59 7.08 -3.30 1.31
CA ALA A 59 6.70 -4.50 2.07
C ALA A 59 7.40 -4.55 3.43
N ALA A 60 8.69 -4.19 3.51
CA ALA A 60 9.40 -4.10 4.78
C ALA A 60 8.83 -3.01 5.70
N ALA A 61 8.38 -1.88 5.17
CA ALA A 61 7.69 -0.86 5.96
C ALA A 61 6.34 -1.36 6.50
N MET A 62 5.56 -2.07 5.68
CA MET A 62 4.30 -2.68 6.09
C MET A 62 4.50 -3.78 7.15
N GLN A 63 5.53 -4.60 6.99
CA GLN A 63 5.87 -5.63 7.98
C GLN A 63 6.24 -5.02 9.34
N ARG A 64 7.06 -3.96 9.36
CA ARG A 64 7.36 -3.23 10.60
C ARG A 64 6.12 -2.62 11.25
N ALA A 65 5.13 -2.22 10.45
CA ALA A 65 3.88 -1.70 10.99
C ALA A 65 3.06 -2.79 11.69
N ILE A 66 3.08 -4.03 11.18
CA ILE A 66 2.46 -5.19 11.85
C ILE A 66 3.12 -5.46 13.19
N GLU A 67 4.45 -5.40 13.25
CA GLU A 67 5.22 -5.68 14.46
C GLU A 67 5.13 -4.55 15.50
N ASN A 68 4.86 -3.31 15.08
CA ASN A 68 4.74 -2.16 15.96
C ASN A 68 3.32 -2.03 16.53
N THR A 69 2.98 -2.88 17.51
CA THR A 69 1.67 -2.86 18.17
C THR A 69 1.34 -1.54 18.88
N GLY A 70 2.35 -0.77 19.29
CA GLY A 70 2.16 0.56 19.86
C GLY A 70 1.62 1.60 18.87
N ALA A 71 1.74 1.34 17.57
CA ALA A 71 1.14 2.15 16.51
C ALA A 71 -0.29 1.72 16.15
N HIS A 72 -0.80 0.63 16.74
CA HIS A 72 -2.11 0.09 16.39
C HIS A 72 -3.21 0.84 17.13
N CYS A 73 -4.39 0.92 16.52
CA CYS A 73 -5.60 1.37 17.19
C CYS A 73 -6.74 0.36 17.03
N ASN A 74 -7.65 0.33 18.00
CA ASN A 74 -8.76 -0.63 18.00
C ASN A 74 -10.02 -0.05 17.34
N GLN A 75 -10.02 1.24 17.03
CA GLN A 75 -11.16 1.94 16.44
C GLN A 75 -10.69 2.77 15.26
N ARG A 76 -11.45 2.67 14.16
CA ARG A 76 -11.25 3.50 12.99
C ARG A 76 -11.81 4.89 13.30
N THR A 77 -10.92 5.88 13.33
CA THR A 77 -11.27 7.30 13.41
C THR A 77 -10.77 8.01 12.15
N MET A 78 -11.20 9.26 11.93
CA MET A 78 -10.71 10.03 10.79
C MET A 78 -9.18 10.10 10.82
N GLY A 79 -8.55 9.85 9.67
CA GLY A 79 -7.09 9.89 9.55
C GLY A 79 -6.37 8.60 9.94
N THR A 80 -7.04 7.54 10.43
CA THR A 80 -6.38 6.24 10.63
C THR A 80 -6.06 5.55 9.30
N GLY A 81 -4.90 4.90 9.21
CA GLY A 81 -4.56 4.06 8.07
C GLY A 81 -5.03 2.62 8.29
N THR A 82 -5.43 1.93 7.21
CA THR A 82 -5.74 0.49 7.25
C THR A 82 -4.69 -0.28 6.47
N LEU A 83 -4.05 -1.27 7.08
CA LEU A 83 -3.17 -2.20 6.38
C LEU A 83 -3.82 -3.57 6.36
N GLN A 84 -3.99 -4.13 5.17
CA GLN A 84 -4.47 -5.49 4.96
C GLN A 84 -3.43 -6.29 4.17
N TRP A 85 -3.31 -7.58 4.49
CA TRP A 85 -2.45 -8.47 3.74
C TRP A 85 -3.03 -9.87 3.67
N ARG A 86 -2.75 -10.52 2.54
CA ARG A 86 -3.08 -11.92 2.34
C ARG A 86 -1.83 -12.76 2.43
N THR A 87 -1.82 -13.73 3.34
CA THR A 87 -0.78 -14.75 3.41
C THR A 87 -1.20 -15.90 2.50
N THR A 88 -0.57 -16.06 1.33
CA THR A 88 -0.75 -17.32 0.58
C THR A 88 0.12 -18.39 1.24
N GLY A 89 -0.55 -19.43 1.74
CA GLY A 89 0.12 -20.62 2.26
C GLY A 89 1.03 -21.24 1.21
N THR A 90 2.18 -21.75 1.66
CA THR A 90 3.11 -22.52 0.82
C THR A 90 2.65 -23.97 0.60
N SER A 91 1.60 -24.40 1.30
CA SER A 91 1.01 -25.74 1.19
C SER A 91 -0.34 -25.68 0.47
N PRO A 92 -0.67 -26.63 -0.43
CA PRO A 92 -2.00 -26.77 -1.03
C PRO A 92 -3.14 -26.87 -0.01
N THR A 93 -2.82 -27.24 1.23
CA THR A 93 -3.78 -27.44 2.33
C THR A 93 -3.96 -26.22 3.23
N LYS A 94 -3.11 -25.18 3.10
CA LYS A 94 -3.20 -23.99 3.96
C LYS A 94 -4.04 -22.92 3.26
N GLN A 95 -5.27 -22.72 3.74
CA GLN A 95 -6.14 -21.66 3.27
C GLN A 95 -5.44 -20.29 3.38
N SER A 96 -5.77 -19.38 2.47
CA SER A 96 -5.25 -18.02 2.55
C SER A 96 -5.85 -17.30 3.75
N GLU A 97 -5.02 -16.70 4.58
CA GLU A 97 -5.45 -15.87 5.69
C GLU A 97 -5.48 -14.41 5.24
N TYR A 98 -6.63 -13.77 5.46
CA TYR A 98 -6.80 -12.32 5.33
C TYR A 98 -6.57 -11.69 6.70
N ASN A 99 -5.59 -10.81 6.77
CA ASN A 99 -5.21 -10.13 7.99
C ASN A 99 -5.38 -8.62 7.81
N GLN A 100 -5.67 -7.93 8.91
CA GLN A 100 -5.84 -6.48 8.94
C GLN A 100 -5.38 -5.90 10.27
N ILE A 101 -4.78 -4.71 10.20
CA ILE A 101 -4.56 -3.82 11.34
C ILE A 101 -5.01 -2.40 11.00
N LEU A 102 -5.32 -1.63 12.04
CA LEU A 102 -5.52 -0.19 11.95
C LEU A 102 -4.30 0.51 12.56
N LEU A 103 -3.82 1.56 11.90
CA LEU A 103 -2.71 2.38 12.36
C LEU A 103 -3.22 3.75 12.81
N SER A 104 -2.79 4.19 13.98
CA SER A 104 -3.18 5.49 14.55
C SER A 104 -2.77 6.64 13.62
N TYR A 105 -3.54 7.72 13.64
CA TYR A 105 -3.32 8.90 12.80
C TYR A 105 -1.90 9.49 12.93
N ASP A 106 -1.41 9.55 14.17
CA ASP A 106 -0.12 10.11 14.58
C ASP A 106 1.05 9.13 14.46
N SER A 107 0.80 7.90 13.99
CA SER A 107 1.83 6.88 13.87
C SER A 107 2.91 7.27 12.86
N GLN A 108 4.16 7.28 13.31
CA GLN A 108 5.31 7.48 12.43
C GLN A 108 5.44 6.36 11.38
N VAL A 109 5.03 5.13 11.73
CA VAL A 109 5.09 4.00 10.77
C VAL A 109 4.07 4.18 9.66
N LYS A 110 2.89 4.71 9.99
CA LYS A 110 1.84 5.07 9.03
C LYS A 110 2.33 6.13 8.06
N GLN A 111 2.86 7.24 8.59
CA GLN A 111 3.38 8.35 7.78
C GLN A 111 4.50 7.89 6.84
N LYS A 112 5.38 7.00 7.31
CA LYS A 112 6.43 6.41 6.48
C LYS A 112 5.89 5.55 5.34
N ILE A 113 4.86 4.74 5.59
CA ILE A 113 4.20 3.94 4.54
C ILE A 113 3.58 4.88 3.50
N GLU A 114 2.80 5.87 3.93
CA GLU A 114 2.15 6.84 3.03
C GLU A 114 3.16 7.59 2.16
N ALA A 115 4.27 8.06 2.76
CA ALA A 115 5.33 8.76 2.02
C ALA A 115 5.99 7.84 0.97
N LEU A 116 6.27 6.58 1.32
CA LEU A 116 6.84 5.61 0.38
C LEU A 116 5.88 5.31 -0.78
N LEU A 117 4.61 5.03 -0.49
CA LEU A 117 3.61 4.73 -1.50
C LEU A 117 3.38 5.91 -2.44
N GLN A 118 3.34 7.13 -1.90
CA GLN A 118 3.16 8.31 -2.72
C GLN A 118 4.37 8.61 -3.60
N LYS A 119 5.58 8.35 -3.11
CA LYS A 119 6.79 8.41 -3.92
C LYS A 119 6.71 7.43 -5.10
N LEU A 120 6.22 6.21 -4.87
CA LEU A 120 6.09 5.19 -5.93
C LEU A 120 5.02 5.52 -6.99
N ILE A 121 4.02 6.33 -6.65
CA ILE A 121 3.06 6.86 -7.63
C ILE A 121 3.71 7.93 -8.52
N GLY A 122 4.59 8.75 -7.93
CA GLY A 122 5.30 9.84 -8.62
C GLY A 122 6.58 9.43 -9.36
N GLU A 123 7.18 8.28 -9.03
CA GLU A 123 8.38 7.78 -9.73
C GLU A 123 8.04 7.33 -11.16
N SER A 124 8.71 7.92 -12.16
CA SER A 124 8.87 7.34 -13.49
C SER A 124 9.90 6.21 -13.40
N MET A 125 9.65 5.07 -14.07
CA MET A 125 10.65 4.01 -14.18
C MET A 125 11.95 4.59 -14.75
N PRO A 126 13.13 4.26 -14.19
CA PRO A 126 14.38 4.57 -14.89
C PRO A 126 14.32 3.85 -16.25
N ASP A 127 14.54 4.62 -17.31
CA ASP A 127 14.58 4.13 -18.68
C ASP A 127 15.59 2.97 -18.76
N SER A 128 15.07 1.75 -18.84
CA SER A 128 15.84 0.54 -19.09
C SER A 128 16.21 0.45 -20.57
N SER A 129 16.73 1.55 -21.12
CA SER A 129 17.42 1.53 -22.39
C SER A 129 18.77 0.86 -22.15
N PRO A 130 19.04 -0.34 -22.69
CA PRO A 130 20.39 -0.88 -22.69
C PRO A 130 21.25 0.13 -23.44
N GLY A 131 22.23 0.70 -22.73
CA GLY A 131 23.21 1.59 -23.31
C GLY A 131 23.78 0.94 -24.57
N LYS A 132 23.57 1.59 -25.72
CA LYS A 132 24.23 1.20 -26.96
C LYS A 132 25.74 1.34 -26.72
N LEU A 133 26.43 0.21 -26.66
CA LEU A 133 27.86 0.13 -26.90
C LEU A 133 28.13 0.18 -28.40
#